data_AF-A0A8B9VWR2-F1
#
_entry.id   AF-A0A8B9VWR2-F1
#
_cell.length_a   1.000
_cell.length_b   1.000
_cell.length_c   1.000
_cell.angle_alpha   90.00
_cell.angle_beta   90.00
_cell.angle_gamma   90.00
#
_symmetry.space_group_name_H-M   'P 1'
#
loop_
_entity.id
_entity.type
_entity.pdbx_description
1 polymer ?
#
loop_
_entity_poly.entity_id
_entity_poly.type
_entity_poly.pdbx_seq_one_letter_code
_entity_poly.pdbx_strand_id
1 'polypeptide(L)'
;MYLRTYKVGVKKEICIIKKKTPLNQEMRNGSVFPLFWEKRLQGLSASDVSEQIIKSMELPKGLQGVGPGNNDDTLLSAVASALHTSSAPITGQLSAAVEKNPAVWLNTSQPLCKAFIVTDDDIRKQEERVQQVRKKLEEALMADILSRAADTTKDLEVEMDNGDEA
;
A
#
# COMPACT_ATOMS: atom_id res chain seq x y z
N MET A 1 -17.62 -4.12 -18.59
CA MET A 1 -17.04 -3.98 -17.24
C MET A 1 -17.48 -5.19 -16.45
N TYR A 2 -16.58 -5.91 -15.78
CA TYR A 2 -16.96 -7.02 -14.90
C TYR A 2 -16.38 -6.75 -13.51
N LEU A 3 -17.25 -6.47 -12.55
CA LEU A 3 -16.89 -6.42 -11.14
C LEU A 3 -16.83 -7.86 -10.64
N ARG A 4 -15.70 -8.26 -10.07
CA ARG A 4 -15.59 -9.52 -9.33
C ARG A 4 -15.01 -9.19 -7.97
N THR A 5 -15.83 -9.33 -6.94
CA THR A 5 -15.42 -9.26 -5.54
C THR A 5 -14.68 -10.53 -5.18
N TYR A 6 -13.49 -10.41 -4.60
CA TYR A 6 -12.73 -11.55 -4.09
C TYR A 6 -12.65 -11.43 -2.57
N LYS A 7 -13.19 -12.44 -1.88
CA LYS A 7 -13.12 -12.54 -0.43
C LYS A 7 -11.88 -13.34 -0.07
N VAL A 8 -10.78 -12.66 0.27
CA VAL A 8 -9.60 -13.30 0.85
C VAL A 8 -9.81 -13.34 2.37
N GLY A 9 -9.62 -14.53 2.96
CA GLY A 9 -9.84 -14.76 4.38
C GLY A 9 -9.12 -13.73 5.26
N VAL A 10 -9.81 -13.33 6.33
CA VAL A 10 -9.47 -12.26 7.30
C VAL A 10 -9.82 -10.84 6.82
N LYS A 11 -11.09 -10.47 7.06
CA LYS A 11 -11.70 -9.11 7.09
C LYS A 11 -10.87 -7.96 6.52
N LYS A 12 -10.93 -7.79 5.20
CA LYS A 12 -11.11 -6.50 4.48
C LYS A 12 -11.47 -6.83 3.03
N GLU A 13 -12.59 -6.33 2.54
CA GLU A 13 -12.99 -6.50 1.14
C GLU A 13 -12.14 -5.54 0.30
N ILE A 14 -11.19 -6.08 -0.46
CA ILE A 14 -10.39 -5.30 -1.40
C ILE A 14 -11.08 -5.39 -2.77
N CYS A 15 -11.63 -4.27 -3.24
CA CYS A 15 -12.13 -4.16 -4.61
C CYS A 15 -10.96 -3.97 -5.58
N ILE A 16 -10.67 -5.01 -6.38
CA ILE A 16 -9.67 -4.95 -7.45
C ILE A 16 -10.39 -4.61 -8.76
N ILE A 17 -10.23 -3.38 -9.26
CA ILE A 17 -10.79 -2.98 -10.56
C ILE A 17 -9.86 -3.45 -11.68
N LYS A 18 -10.30 -4.42 -12.50
CA LYS A 18 -9.60 -4.79 -13.74
C LYS A 18 -9.92 -3.81 -14.86
N LYS A 19 -8.95 -2.96 -15.25
CA LYS A 19 -8.96 -2.34 -16.58
C LYS A 19 -8.47 -3.38 -17.61
N LYS A 20 -9.29 -3.64 -18.63
CA LYS A 20 -9.00 -4.61 -19.69
C LYS A 20 -7.95 -4.03 -20.63
N THR A 21 -6.67 -4.24 -20.33
CA THR A 21 -5.62 -4.22 -21.36
C THR A 21 -5.74 -5.47 -22.21
N PRO A 22 -5.54 -5.41 -23.55
CA PRO A 22 -5.60 -6.59 -24.39
C PRO A 22 -4.40 -7.49 -24.10
N LEU A 23 -4.53 -8.40 -23.13
CA LEU A 23 -3.55 -9.45 -22.89
C LEU A 23 -3.78 -10.60 -23.87
N ASN A 24 -2.67 -11.04 -24.46
CA ASN A 24 -2.55 -12.03 -25.52
C ASN A 24 -3.34 -13.32 -25.24
N GLN A 25 -3.97 -13.88 -26.29
CA GLN A 25 -5.04 -14.88 -26.25
C GLN A 25 -4.59 -16.32 -25.89
N GLU A 26 -3.33 -16.51 -25.47
CA GLU A 26 -2.69 -17.83 -25.39
C GLU A 26 -2.90 -18.61 -24.09
N MET A 27 -3.50 -18.03 -23.04
CA MET A 27 -3.66 -18.71 -21.75
C MET A 27 -5.08 -19.22 -21.50
N ARG A 28 -5.64 -19.95 -22.47
CA ARG A 28 -6.99 -20.54 -22.34
C ARG A 28 -7.02 -22.02 -21.95
N ASN A 29 -5.89 -22.70 -21.80
CA ASN A 29 -5.88 -24.14 -21.56
C ASN A 29 -5.19 -24.54 -20.25
N GLY A 30 -5.99 -25.11 -19.33
CA GLY A 30 -5.61 -26.26 -18.49
C GLY A 30 -4.70 -26.07 -17.28
N SER A 31 -5.27 -26.26 -16.09
CA SER A 31 -4.64 -26.99 -14.96
C SER A 31 -3.46 -26.38 -14.16
N VAL A 32 -3.25 -25.06 -14.15
CA VAL A 32 -2.23 -24.41 -13.25
C VAL A 32 -2.81 -23.22 -12.43
N PHE A 33 -4.13 -23.20 -12.22
CA PHE A 33 -4.85 -22.04 -11.69
C PHE A 33 -4.44 -21.47 -10.32
N PRO A 34 -3.97 -22.25 -9.31
CA PRO A 34 -3.66 -21.68 -8.00
C PRO A 34 -2.28 -21.00 -7.93
N LEU A 35 -1.34 -21.35 -8.81
CA LEU A 35 0.04 -20.84 -8.75
C LEU A 35 0.28 -19.60 -9.61
N PHE A 36 -0.71 -19.17 -10.40
CA PHE A 36 -0.55 -18.07 -11.34
C PHE A 36 -1.18 -16.76 -10.87
N TRP A 37 -1.59 -16.66 -9.60
CA TRP A 37 -2.28 -15.47 -9.08
C TRP A 37 -1.39 -14.24 -9.10
N GLU A 38 -0.12 -14.38 -8.71
CA GLU A 38 0.85 -13.29 -8.79
C GLU A 38 0.93 -12.74 -10.22
N LYS A 39 1.07 -13.62 -11.22
CA LYS A 39 1.12 -13.22 -12.63
C LYS A 39 -0.21 -12.67 -13.15
N ARG A 40 -1.35 -13.12 -12.62
CA ARG A 40 -2.70 -12.64 -12.97
C ARG A 40 -3.06 -11.29 -12.35
N LEU A 41 -2.45 -10.99 -11.21
CA LEU A 41 -2.60 -9.74 -10.47
C LEU A 41 -1.53 -8.71 -10.88
N GLN A 42 -0.49 -9.13 -11.61
CA GLN A 42 0.49 -8.22 -12.18
C GLN A 42 -0.17 -7.13 -13.03
N GLY A 43 0.17 -5.87 -12.77
CA GLY A 43 -0.36 -4.70 -13.47
C GLY A 43 -1.75 -4.26 -13.03
N LEU A 44 -2.30 -4.85 -11.96
CA LEU A 44 -3.51 -4.33 -11.31
C LEU A 44 -3.12 -3.35 -10.20
N SER A 45 -3.89 -2.27 -10.09
CA SER A 45 -3.74 -1.29 -9.02
C SER A 45 -4.99 -1.30 -8.15
N ALA A 46 -4.82 -1.07 -6.85
CA ALA A 46 -5.93 -0.90 -5.95
C ALA A 46 -6.65 0.43 -6.24
N SER A 47 -7.94 0.49 -5.95
CA SER A 47 -8.75 1.71 -6.08
C SER A 47 -9.61 1.92 -4.85
N ASP A 48 -9.88 3.17 -4.53
CA ASP A 48 -10.80 3.55 -3.46
C ASP A 48 -12.28 3.42 -3.89
N VAL A 49 -13.22 3.62 -2.96
CA VAL A 49 -14.67 3.60 -3.20
C VAL A 49 -15.13 4.58 -4.28
N SER A 50 -14.34 5.63 -4.54
CA SER A 50 -14.54 6.61 -5.62
C SER A 50 -13.92 6.18 -6.96
N GLU A 51 -13.53 4.91 -7.10
CA GLU A 51 -12.82 4.31 -8.25
C GLU A 51 -11.47 4.97 -8.61
N GLN A 52 -10.95 5.83 -7.74
CA GLN A 52 -9.64 6.45 -7.93
C GLN A 52 -8.52 5.46 -7.60
N ILE A 53 -7.55 5.35 -8.50
CA ILE A 53 -6.39 4.47 -8.32
C ILE A 53 -5.59 4.95 -7.11
N ILE A 54 -5.41 4.06 -6.14
CA ILE A 54 -4.56 4.28 -4.98
C ILE A 54 -3.12 4.26 -5.49
N LYS A 55 -2.41 5.37 -5.29
CA LYS A 55 -1.01 5.49 -5.67
C LYS A 55 -0.18 4.46 -4.92
N SER A 56 0.65 3.70 -5.64
CA SER A 56 1.59 2.79 -5.00
C SER A 56 2.60 3.56 -4.14
N MET A 57 3.16 2.88 -3.15
CA MET A 57 4.15 3.48 -2.26
C MET A 57 5.41 3.84 -3.06
N GLU A 58 5.85 5.10 -2.95
CA GLU A 58 7.16 5.48 -3.46
C GLU A 58 8.24 5.01 -2.48
N LEU A 59 9.16 4.18 -2.97
CA LEU A 59 10.23 3.67 -2.14
C LEU A 59 11.34 4.71 -1.95
N PRO A 60 12.02 4.71 -0.79
CA PRO A 60 13.20 5.54 -0.58
C PRO A 60 14.28 5.22 -1.62
N LYS A 61 15.02 6.24 -2.08
CA LYS A 61 16.08 6.08 -3.08
C LYS A 61 17.17 5.06 -2.71
N GLY A 62 17.36 4.82 -1.40
CA GLY A 62 18.31 3.81 -0.90
C GLY A 62 17.82 2.37 -1.02
N LEU A 63 16.51 2.16 -1.18
CA LEU A 63 15.91 0.83 -1.29
C LEU A 63 15.70 0.49 -2.77
N GLN A 64 16.68 -0.19 -3.36
CA GLN A 64 16.67 -0.57 -4.77
C GLN A 64 16.69 -2.09 -4.92
N GLY A 65 15.83 -2.65 -5.76
CA GLY A 65 15.83 -4.08 -6.04
C GLY A 65 17.07 -4.51 -6.83
N VAL A 66 17.50 -5.75 -6.71
CA VAL A 66 18.55 -6.34 -7.56
C VAL A 66 18.01 -7.56 -8.30
N GLY A 67 18.56 -7.83 -9.48
CA GLY A 67 18.13 -8.94 -10.34
C GLY A 67 17.08 -8.56 -11.40
N PRO A 68 16.83 -9.45 -12.37
CA PRO A 68 15.96 -9.17 -13.50
C PRO A 68 14.49 -9.10 -13.09
N GLY A 69 13.74 -8.13 -13.63
CA GLY A 69 12.30 -7.99 -13.39
C GLY A 69 11.94 -7.43 -12.01
N ASN A 70 12.90 -6.84 -11.29
CA ASN A 70 12.64 -6.13 -10.05
C ASN A 70 11.68 -4.96 -10.29
N ASN A 71 10.70 -4.81 -9.40
CA ASN A 71 9.81 -3.67 -9.33
C ASN A 71 9.57 -3.36 -7.85
N ASP A 72 9.14 -2.14 -7.56
CA ASP A 72 8.99 -1.64 -6.19
C ASP A 72 7.99 -2.48 -5.38
N ASP A 73 6.92 -2.99 -6.01
CA ASP A 73 5.90 -3.79 -5.33
C ASP A 73 6.44 -5.17 -4.92
N THR A 74 7.21 -5.83 -5.79
CA THR A 74 7.90 -7.10 -5.50
C THR A 74 8.97 -6.91 -4.43
N LEU A 75 9.70 -5.79 -4.48
CA LEU A 75 10.71 -5.44 -3.49
C LEU A 75 10.10 -5.24 -2.10
N LEU A 76 9.03 -4.45 -2.03
CA LEU A 76 8.29 -4.21 -0.80
C LEU A 76 7.73 -5.51 -0.22
N SER A 77 7.17 -6.37 -1.08
CA SER A 77 6.66 -7.68 -0.70
C SER A 77 7.76 -8.60 -0.14
N ALA A 78 8.94 -8.60 -0.75
CA ALA A 78 10.09 -9.38 -0.28
C ALA A 78 10.60 -8.87 1.09
N VAL A 79 10.71 -7.55 1.26
CA VAL A 79 11.11 -6.93 2.54
C VAL A 79 10.08 -7.23 3.63
N ALA A 80 8.80 -7.05 3.34
CA ALA A 80 7.71 -7.33 4.29
C ALA A 80 7.69 -8.81 4.70
N SER A 81 7.91 -9.73 3.74
CA SER A 81 7.98 -11.17 4.02
C SER A 81 9.18 -11.50 4.92
N ALA A 82 10.35 -10.93 4.64
CA ALA A 82 11.54 -11.12 5.46
C ALA A 82 11.33 -10.62 6.90
N LEU A 83 10.73 -9.43 7.07
CA LEU A 83 10.38 -8.86 8.38
C LEU A 83 9.32 -9.68 9.12
N HIS A 84 8.40 -10.31 8.38
CA HIS A 84 7.32 -11.09 8.98
C HIS A 84 7.80 -12.48 9.45
N THR A 85 8.71 -13.11 8.71
CA THR A 85 9.18 -14.47 8.98
C THR A 85 10.44 -14.50 9.86
N SER A 86 11.21 -13.41 9.93
CA SER A 86 12.50 -13.36 10.63
C SER A 86 12.61 -12.12 11.51
N SER A 87 13.14 -12.31 12.71
CA SER A 87 13.56 -11.20 13.59
C SER A 87 15.00 -10.74 13.33
N ALA A 88 15.69 -11.35 12.35
CA ALA A 88 17.04 -10.96 11.98
C ALA A 88 17.05 -9.59 11.27
N PRO A 89 18.14 -8.81 11.39
CA PRO A 89 18.25 -7.53 10.70
C PRO A 89 18.12 -7.69 9.18
N ILE A 90 17.37 -6.77 8.54
CA ILE A 90 17.29 -6.67 7.09
C ILE A 90 18.37 -5.71 6.61
N THR A 91 19.40 -6.26 5.97
CA THR A 91 20.56 -5.53 5.44
C THR A 91 20.64 -5.57 3.92
N GLY A 92 19.87 -6.46 3.27
CA GLY A 92 19.89 -6.66 1.82
C GLY A 92 21.07 -7.51 1.34
N GLN A 93 21.33 -7.47 0.03
CA GLN A 93 22.43 -8.20 -0.59
C GLN A 93 23.74 -7.40 -0.42
N LEU A 94 24.60 -7.86 0.49
CA LEU A 94 25.91 -7.25 0.77
C LEU A 94 26.94 -7.46 -0.34
N SER A 95 26.75 -8.48 -1.19
CA SER A 95 27.69 -8.82 -2.24
C SER A 95 27.54 -7.88 -3.43
N ALA A 96 28.54 -7.00 -3.65
CA ALA A 96 28.61 -6.15 -4.85
C ALA A 96 28.68 -6.96 -6.16
N ALA A 97 29.06 -8.23 -6.09
CA ALA A 97 29.06 -9.13 -7.22
C ALA A 97 27.64 -9.46 -7.72
N VAL A 98 26.59 -9.23 -6.91
CA VAL A 98 25.18 -9.44 -7.33
C VAL A 98 24.80 -8.56 -8.51
N GLU A 99 25.40 -7.38 -8.63
CA GLU A 99 25.18 -6.44 -9.73
C GLU A 99 25.99 -6.80 -10.99
N LYS A 100 27.06 -7.60 -10.85
CA LYS A 100 28.04 -7.87 -11.92
C LYS A 100 28.01 -9.31 -12.44
N ASN A 101 27.56 -10.26 -11.62
CA ASN A 101 27.51 -11.66 -11.99
C ASN A 101 26.23 -12.31 -11.42
N PRO A 102 25.21 -12.55 -12.24
CA PRO A 102 23.97 -13.20 -11.80
C PRO A 102 24.16 -14.68 -11.39
N ALA A 103 25.33 -15.28 -11.63
CA ALA A 103 25.68 -16.62 -11.14
C ALA A 103 26.33 -16.61 -9.75
N VAL A 104 26.53 -15.43 -9.13
CA VAL A 104 27.09 -15.33 -7.78
C VAL A 104 26.11 -15.85 -6.73
N TRP A 105 26.64 -16.41 -5.66
CA TRP A 105 25.85 -16.90 -4.54
C TRP A 105 25.05 -15.76 -3.89
N LEU A 106 23.72 -15.87 -3.94
CA LEU A 106 22.76 -14.95 -3.33
C LEU A 106 22.53 -15.33 -1.87
N ASN A 107 22.46 -14.33 -0.99
CA ASN A 107 22.02 -14.58 0.38
C ASN A 107 20.50 -14.77 0.39
N THR A 108 20.05 -16.03 0.49
CA THR A 108 18.63 -16.38 0.51
C THR A 108 17.90 -15.96 1.79
N SER A 109 18.64 -15.56 2.84
CA SER A 109 18.09 -15.07 4.09
C SER A 109 17.85 -13.55 4.08
N GLN A 110 18.23 -12.86 3.00
CA GLN A 110 18.01 -11.43 2.81
C GLN A 110 17.19 -11.19 1.55
N PRO A 111 16.35 -10.15 1.51
CA PRO A 111 15.61 -9.79 0.30
C PRO A 111 16.58 -9.45 -0.84
N LEU A 112 16.12 -9.59 -2.09
CA LEU A 112 16.87 -9.24 -3.30
C LEU A 112 16.86 -7.72 -3.52
N CYS A 113 17.40 -6.99 -2.56
CA CYS A 113 17.64 -5.55 -2.62
C CYS A 113 19.13 -5.24 -2.46
N LYS A 114 19.55 -4.08 -2.97
CA LYS A 114 20.87 -3.52 -2.69
C LYS A 114 21.01 -3.29 -1.20
N ALA A 115 22.21 -3.53 -0.67
CA ALA A 115 22.49 -3.23 0.71
C ALA A 115 22.20 -1.76 1.04
N PHE A 116 21.49 -1.53 2.14
CA PHE A 116 21.13 -0.20 2.62
C PHE A 116 21.35 -0.12 4.13
N ILE A 117 21.48 1.11 4.63
CA ILE A 117 21.67 1.40 6.04
C ILE A 117 20.62 2.43 6.43
N VAL A 118 19.94 2.18 7.54
CA VAL A 118 19.01 3.15 8.14
C VAL A 118 19.80 4.00 9.11
N THR A 119 19.78 5.31 8.91
CA THR A 119 20.47 6.28 9.77
C THR A 119 19.53 6.87 10.81
N ASP A 120 20.07 7.44 11.88
CA ASP A 120 19.27 8.15 12.90
C ASP A 120 18.47 9.32 12.29
N ASP A 121 19.00 9.94 11.22
CA ASP A 121 18.30 11.00 10.49
C ASP A 121 17.07 10.47 9.73
N ASP A 122 17.16 9.26 9.16
CA ASP A 122 16.02 8.60 8.51
C ASP A 122 14.91 8.29 9.52
N ILE A 123 15.29 7.82 10.72
CA ILE A 123 14.36 7.53 11.82
C ILE A 123 13.64 8.81 12.24
N ARG A 124 14.42 9.86 12.55
CA ARG A 124 13.88 11.16 12.99
C ARG A 124 12.91 11.76 11.96
N LYS A 125 13.28 11.78 10.68
CA LYS A 125 12.41 12.29 9.60
C LYS A 125 11.10 11.50 9.50
N GLN A 126 11.16 10.17 9.66
CA GLN A 126 9.99 9.33 9.60
C GLN A 126 9.06 9.57 10.81
N GLU A 127 9.63 9.73 12.00
CA GLU A 127 8.87 10.07 13.22
C GLU A 127 8.20 11.43 13.10
N GLU A 128 8.92 12.47 12.65
CA GLU A 128 8.37 13.82 12.41
C GLU A 128 7.20 13.77 11.42
N ARG A 129 7.33 13.02 10.32
CA ARG A 129 6.25 12.84 9.34
C ARG A 129 5.01 12.19 9.94
N VAL A 130 5.19 11.15 10.76
CA VAL A 130 4.07 10.46 11.43
C VAL A 130 3.38 11.40 12.42
N GLN A 131 4.14 12.16 13.21
CA GLN A 131 3.60 13.14 14.16
C GLN A 131 2.78 14.22 13.45
N GLN A 132 3.27 14.76 12.33
CA GLN A 132 2.53 15.75 11.54
C GLN A 132 1.20 15.21 11.00
N VAL A 133 1.18 13.98 10.49
CA VAL A 133 -0.05 13.36 9.98
C VAL A 133 -1.05 13.10 11.11
N ARG A 134 -0.59 12.63 12.28
CA ARG A 134 -1.46 12.46 13.46
C ARG A 134 -2.07 13.78 13.92
N LYS A 135 -1.27 14.85 14.00
CA LYS A 135 -1.77 16.18 14.35
C LYS A 135 -2.84 16.68 13.37
N LYS A 136 -2.58 16.55 12.07
CA LYS A 136 -3.57 16.92 11.04
C LYS A 136 -4.87 16.11 11.15
N LEU A 137 -4.77 14.83 11.50
CA LEU A 137 -5.93 13.98 11.72
C LEU A 137 -6.71 14.45 12.95
N GLU A 138 -6.05 14.77 14.06
CA GLU A 138 -6.67 15.31 15.27
C GLU A 138 -7.39 16.64 14.99
N GLU A 139 -6.74 17.56 14.27
CA GLU A 139 -7.34 18.84 13.84
C GLU A 139 -8.60 18.62 12.99
N ALA A 140 -8.55 17.70 12.02
CA ALA A 140 -9.70 17.35 11.18
C ALA A 140 -10.86 16.72 11.99
N LEU A 141 -10.54 15.86 12.96
CA LEU A 141 -11.54 15.26 13.84
C LEU A 141 -12.19 16.29 14.77
N MET A 142 -11.41 17.22 15.32
CA MET A 142 -11.95 18.32 16.12
C MET A 142 -12.86 19.22 15.27
N ALA A 143 -12.46 19.53 14.03
CA ALA A 143 -13.28 20.30 13.10
C ALA A 143 -14.60 19.60 12.75
N ASP A 144 -14.59 18.27 12.52
CA ASP A 144 -15.81 17.47 12.29
C ASP A 144 -16.77 17.54 13.49
N ILE A 145 -16.25 17.38 14.70
CA ILE A 145 -17.05 17.47 15.94
C ILE A 145 -17.67 18.86 16.08
N LEU A 146 -16.89 19.92 15.87
CA LEU A 146 -17.39 21.30 15.94
C LEU A 146 -18.43 21.60 14.86
N SER A 147 -18.25 21.09 13.64
CA SER A 147 -19.22 21.25 12.55
C SER A 147 -20.55 20.60 12.91
N ARG A 148 -20.52 19.34 13.38
CA ARG A 148 -21.73 18.60 13.75
C ARG A 148 -22.45 19.23 14.94
N ALA A 149 -21.69 19.77 15.91
CA ALA A 149 -22.26 20.51 17.02
C ALA A 149 -22.97 21.79 16.56
N ALA A 150 -22.38 22.54 15.62
CA ALA A 150 -22.97 23.76 15.06
C ALA A 150 -24.25 23.49 14.26
N ASP A 151 -24.34 22.35 13.56
CA ASP A 151 -25.57 21.96 12.87
C ASP A 151 -26.69 21.61 13.85
N THR A 152 -26.35 20.97 14.97
CA THR A 152 -27.32 20.66 16.04
C THR A 152 -27.90 21.93 16.70
N THR A 153 -27.09 22.99 16.88
CA THR A 153 -27.59 24.26 17.41
C THR A 153 -28.45 25.04 16.42
N LYS A 154 -28.13 24.98 15.12
CA LYS A 154 -28.96 25.63 14.08
C LYS A 154 -30.35 25.00 13.99
N ASP A 155 -30.44 23.68 14.11
CA ASP A 155 -31.73 22.98 14.10
C ASP A 155 -32.60 23.36 15.33
N LEU A 156 -31.99 23.69 16.47
CA LEU A 156 -32.70 24.17 17.67
C LEU A 156 -33.11 25.64 17.58
N GLU A 157 -32.34 26.49 16.89
CA GLU A 157 -32.67 27.91 16.68
C GLU A 157 -33.84 28.09 15.70
N VAL A 158 -33.99 27.22 14.69
CA VAL A 158 -35.10 27.27 13.71
C VAL A 158 -36.44 26.82 14.33
N GLU A 159 -36.43 25.95 15.35
CA GLU A 159 -37.64 25.51 16.05
C GLU A 159 -38.21 26.56 17.03
N MET A 160 -37.38 27.52 17.50
CA MET A 160 -37.83 28.57 18.42
C MET A 160 -38.46 29.80 17.73
N ASP A 161 -38.30 29.96 16.42
CA ASP A 161 -38.83 31.11 15.66
C ASP A 161 -40.21 30.84 15.01
N ASN A 162 -40.70 29.59 15.03
CA ASN A 162 -42.02 29.22 14.49
C ASN A 162 -43.14 29.20 15.56
N GLY A 163 -42.90 29.76 16.75
CA GLY A 163 -43.80 29.67 17.91
C GLY A 163 -44.78 30.84 18.13
N ASP A 164 -44.65 31.95 17.41
CA ASP A 164 -45.49 33.15 17.60
C ASP A 164 -46.13 33.62 16.28
N GLU A 165 -47.04 32.83 15.71
CA GLU A 165 -48.08 33.36 14.82
C GLU A 165 -49.42 32.63 15.02
N ALA A 166 -50.36 33.34 15.67
CA ALA A 166 -51.81 33.13 15.81
C ALA A 166 -52.36 32.12 16.85
#